data_AF-A0A2N1UD61-F1
#
_entry.id   AF-A0A2N1UD61-F1
#
_cell.length_a   1.000
_cell.length_b   1.000
_cell.length_c   1.000
_cell.angle_alpha   90.00
_cell.angle_beta   90.00
_cell.angle_gamma   90.00
#
_symmetry.space_group_name_H-M   'P 1'
#
loop_
_entity.id
_entity.type
_entity.pdbx_description
1 polymer ?
#
loop_
_entity_poly.entity_id
_entity_poly.type
_entity_poly.pdbx_seq_one_letter_code
_entity_poly.pdbx_strand_id
1 'polypeptide(L)'
;MNRKSIVVLTIAVIFFLASGCGSGGGSGRYTIPPEIPTPGTGGGGGGTGGGGVGETDPDSLLASAWEDFRYGAFSSAINKFNQVLTITNITETQKVQAYNGLGWSLTKSSGVESGYSSFTQASASDNEARIGLAAALIQRGQNAGITQAIQLLEAVGLSNTAYRFTSTHPIGVSNAEAHAMLAFCYFWRGGVGDDDKAKTQINIARSEDNSNDSAVAQIYKTLMDMGLTGI
;
A
#
# COMPACT_ATOMS: atom_id res chain seq x y z
N MET A 1 19.05 -20.47 -10.55
CA MET A 1 18.36 -19.23 -10.97
C MET A 1 19.35 -18.07 -10.85
N ASN A 2 19.46 -17.16 -11.82
CA ASN A 2 20.43 -16.06 -11.70
C ASN A 2 19.92 -14.99 -10.71
N ARG A 3 20.82 -14.25 -10.04
CA ARG A 3 20.45 -13.22 -9.03
C ARG A 3 19.43 -12.20 -9.56
N LYS A 4 19.48 -11.86 -10.85
CA LYS A 4 18.54 -10.91 -11.47
C LYS A 4 17.12 -11.47 -11.55
N SER A 5 16.95 -12.76 -11.86
CA SER A 5 15.65 -13.44 -11.90
C SER A 5 15.02 -13.59 -10.51
N ILE A 6 15.83 -13.80 -9.46
CA ILE A 6 15.38 -13.87 -8.07
C ILE A 6 14.84 -12.50 -7.59
N VAL A 7 15.55 -11.43 -7.95
CA VAL A 7 15.19 -10.05 -7.57
C VAL A 7 13.90 -9.59 -8.23
N VAL A 8 13.72 -9.92 -9.51
CA VAL A 8 12.45 -9.65 -10.22
C VAL A 8 11.28 -10.39 -9.56
N LEU A 9 11.52 -11.62 -9.07
CA LEU A 9 10.49 -12.39 -8.37
C LEU A 9 10.10 -11.74 -7.03
N THR A 10 11.06 -11.31 -6.21
CA THR A 10 10.75 -10.66 -4.92
C THR A 10 10.12 -9.29 -5.07
N ILE A 11 10.56 -8.53 -6.07
CA ILE A 11 9.90 -7.29 -6.48
C ILE A 11 8.45 -7.58 -6.92
N ALA A 12 8.21 -8.71 -7.61
CA ALA A 12 6.86 -9.15 -7.94
C ALA A 12 6.05 -9.57 -6.69
N VAL A 13 6.65 -10.16 -5.66
CA VAL A 13 5.97 -10.47 -4.38
C VAL A 13 5.59 -9.20 -3.63
N ILE A 14 6.49 -8.21 -3.56
CA ILE A 14 6.19 -6.89 -2.99
C ILE A 14 5.12 -6.17 -3.80
N PHE A 15 5.08 -6.39 -5.12
CA PHE A 15 3.98 -5.96 -5.97
C PHE A 15 2.66 -6.67 -5.62
N PHE A 16 2.65 -7.98 -5.36
CA PHE A 16 1.45 -8.72 -4.93
C PHE A 16 0.93 -8.25 -3.56
N LEU A 17 1.84 -7.96 -2.63
CA LEU A 17 1.54 -7.34 -1.33
C LEU A 17 0.82 -6.00 -1.49
N ALA A 18 1.44 -5.10 -2.26
CA ALA A 18 0.92 -3.77 -2.47
C ALA A 18 -0.39 -3.80 -3.28
N SER A 19 -0.50 -4.68 -4.28
CA SER A 19 -1.64 -4.75 -5.22
C SER A 19 -2.80 -5.63 -4.73
N GLY A 20 -2.66 -6.32 -3.60
CA GLY A 20 -3.75 -7.10 -2.97
C GLY A 20 -4.16 -8.38 -3.70
N CYS A 21 -3.35 -8.91 -4.62
CA CYS A 21 -3.60 -10.22 -5.22
C CYS A 21 -2.92 -11.32 -4.39
N GLY A 22 -3.37 -11.43 -3.13
CA GLY A 22 -3.07 -12.54 -2.24
C GLY A 22 -4.33 -13.39 -2.08
N SER A 23 -4.36 -14.54 -2.75
CA SER A 23 -5.19 -15.73 -2.46
C SER A 23 -6.28 -15.56 -1.39
N GLY A 24 -7.44 -15.02 -1.79
CA GLY A 24 -8.66 -14.99 -0.99
C GLY A 24 -9.85 -15.21 -1.92
N GLY A 25 -10.33 -16.46 -1.99
CA GLY A 25 -11.49 -16.83 -2.82
C GLY A 25 -12.75 -16.07 -2.41
N GLY A 26 -13.32 -15.34 -3.37
CA GLY A 26 -14.60 -14.68 -3.25
C GLY A 26 -15.21 -14.52 -4.63
N SER A 27 -16.11 -15.45 -5.00
CA SER A 27 -16.92 -15.39 -6.20
C SER A 27 -17.93 -14.23 -6.10
N GLY A 28 -17.50 -13.02 -6.45
CA GLY A 28 -18.33 -11.83 -6.59
C GLY A 28 -18.64 -11.58 -8.05
N ARG A 29 -19.78 -12.12 -8.50
CA ARG A 29 -20.37 -11.92 -9.83
C ARG A 29 -20.42 -10.43 -10.18
N TYR A 30 -19.81 -10.04 -11.29
CA TYR A 30 -20.07 -8.77 -11.97
C TYR A 30 -21.57 -8.66 -12.24
N THR A 31 -22.25 -7.76 -11.53
CA THR A 31 -23.49 -7.16 -12.01
C THR A 31 -23.12 -5.79 -12.53
N ILE A 32 -23.15 -5.67 -13.86
CA ILE A 32 -23.06 -4.41 -14.57
C ILE A 32 -24.26 -3.56 -14.13
N PRO A 33 -24.07 -2.37 -13.52
CA PRO A 33 -25.18 -1.44 -13.35
C PRO A 33 -25.62 -0.92 -14.73
N PRO A 34 -26.93 -0.86 -15.02
CA PRO A 34 -27.43 -0.37 -16.28
C PRO A 34 -27.23 1.13 -16.45
N GLU A 35 -26.78 1.48 -17.65
CA GLU A 35 -27.05 2.70 -18.42
C GLU A 35 -26.32 4.03 -18.08
N ILE A 36 -25.61 4.48 -19.11
CA ILE A 36 -25.16 5.85 -19.37
C ILE A 36 -26.41 6.72 -19.59
N PRO A 37 -26.67 7.78 -18.79
CA PRO A 37 -27.75 8.71 -19.10
C PRO A 37 -27.32 9.72 -20.16
N THR A 38 -27.96 9.64 -21.32
CA THR A 38 -28.04 10.72 -22.31
C THR A 38 -28.82 11.92 -21.70
N PRO A 39 -28.48 13.18 -22.02
CA PRO A 39 -29.19 14.33 -21.48
C PRO A 39 -30.55 14.52 -22.17
N GLY A 40 -31.65 14.45 -21.43
CA GLY A 40 -32.96 14.86 -21.94
C GLY A 40 -34.17 14.45 -21.08
N THR A 41 -34.74 15.44 -20.40
CA THR A 41 -36.19 15.62 -20.18
C THR A 41 -36.94 14.66 -19.25
N GLY A 42 -37.15 15.11 -18.00
CA GLY A 42 -38.48 15.17 -17.34
C GLY A 42 -39.06 13.90 -16.69
N GLY A 43 -39.53 14.07 -15.44
CA GLY A 43 -40.54 13.19 -14.83
C GLY A 43 -40.08 12.51 -13.54
N GLY A 44 -40.73 12.85 -12.42
CA GLY A 44 -40.33 12.41 -11.08
C GLY A 44 -40.62 10.95 -10.76
N GLY A 45 -39.86 10.44 -9.80
CA GLY A 45 -40.03 9.13 -9.16
C GLY A 45 -38.94 8.95 -8.12
N GLY A 46 -39.31 8.90 -6.84
CA GLY A 46 -38.38 8.81 -5.72
C GLY A 46 -37.47 7.59 -5.83
N GLY A 47 -36.16 7.85 -5.81
CA GLY A 47 -35.11 6.86 -5.70
C GLY A 47 -33.92 7.52 -5.01
N THR A 48 -33.63 7.09 -3.79
CA THR A 48 -32.40 7.42 -3.06
C THR A 48 -31.23 6.69 -3.71
N GLY A 49 -30.78 7.20 -4.85
CA GLY A 49 -29.48 6.94 -5.46
C GLY A 49 -28.65 8.20 -5.30
N GLY A 50 -27.74 8.21 -4.32
CA GLY A 50 -26.89 9.34 -3.98
C GLY A 50 -25.81 9.61 -5.03
N GLY A 51 -26.21 10.07 -6.22
CA GLY A 51 -25.40 10.94 -7.06
C GLY A 51 -25.47 12.34 -6.48
N GLY A 52 -24.72 12.58 -5.41
CA GLY A 52 -24.72 13.85 -4.71
C GLY A 52 -23.79 14.85 -5.39
N VAL A 53 -24.37 15.78 -6.15
CA VAL A 53 -23.88 17.16 -6.12
C VAL A 53 -24.21 17.65 -4.70
N GLY A 54 -23.32 17.44 -3.71
CA GLY A 54 -23.71 17.75 -2.31
C GLY A 54 -22.67 17.55 -1.21
N GLU A 55 -21.75 16.59 -1.31
CA GLU A 55 -20.72 16.43 -0.29
C GLU A 55 -19.54 17.36 -0.60
N THR A 56 -19.57 18.58 -0.06
CA THR A 56 -18.44 19.52 -0.11
C THR A 56 -17.61 19.50 1.17
N ASP A 57 -18.06 18.75 2.17
CA ASP A 57 -17.33 18.59 3.43
C ASP A 57 -16.13 17.64 3.22
N PRO A 58 -14.89 18.09 3.50
CA PRO A 58 -13.71 17.27 3.30
C PRO A 58 -13.71 15.97 4.11
N ASP A 59 -14.23 15.98 5.34
CA ASP A 59 -14.19 14.81 6.22
C ASP A 59 -15.18 13.73 5.76
N SER A 60 -16.39 14.12 5.37
CA SER A 60 -17.33 13.19 4.74
C SER A 60 -16.80 12.61 3.43
N LEU A 61 -16.15 13.42 2.58
CA LEU A 61 -15.54 12.94 1.34
C LEU A 61 -14.42 11.94 1.60
N LEU A 62 -13.56 12.20 2.59
CA LEU A 62 -12.50 11.27 3.01
C LEU A 62 -13.08 9.95 3.52
N ALA A 63 -14.10 10.01 4.37
CA ALA A 63 -14.77 8.81 4.89
C ALA A 63 -15.40 7.98 3.77
N SER A 64 -16.10 8.64 2.84
CA SER A 64 -16.71 7.99 1.68
C SER A 64 -15.66 7.40 0.71
N ALA A 65 -14.52 8.08 0.53
CA ALA A 65 -13.43 7.57 -0.31
C ALA A 65 -12.80 6.30 0.27
N TRP A 66 -12.60 6.24 1.60
CA TRP A 66 -12.10 5.04 2.27
C TRP A 66 -13.11 3.89 2.28
N GLU A 67 -14.40 4.20 2.31
CA GLU A 67 -15.46 3.20 2.13
C GLU A 67 -15.42 2.58 0.73
N ASP A 68 -15.35 3.41 -0.32
CA ASP A 68 -15.18 2.93 -1.70
C ASP A 68 -13.92 2.08 -1.84
N PHE A 69 -12.81 2.52 -1.25
CA PHE A 69 -11.56 1.77 -1.24
C PHE A 69 -11.72 0.39 -0.61
N ARG A 70 -12.40 0.31 0.55
CA ARG A 70 -12.67 -0.96 1.25
C ARG A 70 -13.46 -1.95 0.40
N TYR A 71 -14.39 -1.46 -0.42
CA TYR A 71 -15.19 -2.29 -1.32
C TYR A 71 -14.53 -2.57 -2.68
N GLY A 72 -13.28 -2.14 -2.87
CA GLY A 72 -12.55 -2.32 -4.13
C GLY A 72 -12.99 -1.38 -5.26
N ALA A 73 -13.80 -0.36 -4.96
CA ALA A 73 -14.23 0.67 -5.91
C ALA A 73 -13.13 1.73 -6.09
N PHE A 74 -11.92 1.31 -6.46
CA PHE A 74 -10.73 2.17 -6.46
C PHE A 74 -10.87 3.39 -7.37
N SER A 75 -11.50 3.27 -8.55
CA SER A 75 -11.75 4.42 -9.42
C SER A 75 -12.63 5.48 -8.75
N SER A 76 -13.63 5.06 -7.98
CA SER A 76 -14.51 5.97 -7.23
C SER A 76 -13.77 6.62 -6.06
N ALA A 77 -13.00 5.83 -5.31
CA ALA A 77 -12.13 6.32 -4.23
C ALA A 77 -11.12 7.37 -4.75
N ILE A 78 -10.47 7.10 -5.89
CA ILE A 78 -9.54 8.04 -6.55
C ILE A 78 -10.22 9.37 -6.84
N ASN A 79 -11.44 9.34 -7.40
CA ASN A 79 -12.17 10.57 -7.71
C ASN A 79 -12.47 11.37 -6.45
N LYS A 80 -12.92 10.72 -5.36
CA LYS A 80 -13.25 11.38 -4.09
C LYS A 80 -12.02 11.93 -3.38
N PHE A 81 -10.91 11.19 -3.33
CA PHE A 81 -9.65 11.72 -2.78
C PHE A 81 -9.13 12.93 -3.56
N ASN A 82 -9.19 12.88 -4.90
CA ASN A 82 -8.83 14.04 -5.72
C ASN A 82 -9.78 15.22 -5.47
N GLN A 83 -11.08 14.98 -5.29
CA GLN A 83 -12.05 16.01 -4.97
C GLN A 83 -11.71 16.74 -3.67
N VAL A 84 -11.31 16.01 -2.61
CA VAL A 84 -10.83 16.62 -1.35
C VAL A 84 -9.67 17.58 -1.62
N LEU A 85 -8.71 17.18 -2.46
CA LEU A 85 -7.54 17.99 -2.82
C LEU A 85 -7.87 19.23 -3.66
N THR A 86 -9.09 19.36 -4.20
CA THR A 86 -9.55 20.58 -4.90
C THR A 86 -10.19 21.62 -3.98
N ILE A 87 -10.48 21.27 -2.72
CA ILE A 87 -11.14 22.17 -1.77
C ILE A 87 -10.13 23.20 -1.23
N THR A 88 -10.48 24.48 -1.28
CA THR A 88 -9.55 25.61 -1.03
C THR A 88 -9.11 25.81 0.42
N ASN A 89 -9.72 25.13 1.40
CA ASN A 89 -9.46 25.31 2.83
C ASN A 89 -9.36 23.99 3.62
N ILE A 90 -8.77 22.95 3.03
CA ILE A 90 -8.52 21.69 3.76
C ILE A 90 -7.40 21.85 4.79
N THR A 91 -7.52 21.14 5.90
CA THR A 91 -6.46 21.03 6.90
C THR A 91 -5.30 20.17 6.38
N GLU A 92 -4.11 20.31 6.98
CA GLU A 92 -2.97 19.46 6.63
C GLU A 92 -3.27 17.97 6.90
N THR A 93 -4.02 17.66 7.96
CA THR A 93 -4.44 16.28 8.26
C THR A 93 -5.33 15.72 7.14
N GLN A 94 -6.31 16.48 6.68
CA GLN A 94 -7.19 16.06 5.57
C GLN A 94 -6.40 15.88 4.27
N LYS A 95 -5.47 16.78 3.99
CA LYS A 95 -4.58 16.69 2.83
C LYS A 95 -3.71 15.43 2.87
N VAL A 96 -3.09 15.14 4.02
CA VAL A 96 -2.28 13.93 4.23
C VAL A 96 -3.13 12.67 4.06
N GLN A 97 -4.33 12.62 4.65
CA GLN A 97 -5.24 11.48 4.47
C GLN A 97 -5.68 11.31 3.01
N ALA A 98 -5.98 12.39 2.31
CA ALA A 98 -6.36 12.35 0.90
C ALA A 98 -5.22 11.80 0.04
N TYR A 99 -3.98 12.25 0.27
CA TYR A 99 -2.82 11.74 -0.46
C TYR A 99 -2.47 10.30 -0.10
N ASN A 100 -2.57 9.90 1.18
CA ASN A 100 -2.38 8.51 1.60
C ASN A 100 -3.40 7.58 0.90
N GLY A 101 -4.68 7.92 0.98
CA GLY A 101 -5.77 7.16 0.35
C GLY A 101 -5.70 7.15 -1.17
N LEU A 102 -5.32 8.26 -1.80
CA LEU A 102 -5.07 8.32 -3.24
C LEU A 102 -3.91 7.40 -3.64
N GLY A 103 -2.81 7.40 -2.88
CA GLY A 103 -1.66 6.54 -3.13
C GLY A 103 -2.01 5.06 -3.07
N TRP A 104 -2.77 4.62 -2.07
CA TRP A 104 -3.22 3.24 -1.96
C TRP A 104 -4.25 2.88 -3.02
N SER A 105 -5.20 3.77 -3.33
CA SER A 105 -6.19 3.52 -4.38
C SER A 105 -5.51 3.33 -5.74
N LEU A 106 -4.55 4.19 -6.08
CA LEU A 106 -3.74 4.07 -7.29
C LEU A 106 -2.93 2.76 -7.30
N THR A 107 -2.30 2.44 -6.18
CA THR A 107 -1.55 1.19 -6.00
C THR A 107 -2.41 -0.04 -6.30
N LYS A 108 -3.64 -0.08 -5.78
CA LYS A 108 -4.56 -1.20 -6.03
C LYS A 108 -5.14 -1.19 -7.44
N SER A 109 -5.33 -0.04 -8.07
CA SER A 109 -5.88 0.06 -9.42
C SER A 109 -4.86 -0.20 -10.53
N SER A 110 -3.60 0.19 -10.31
CA SER A 110 -2.62 0.35 -11.39
C SER A 110 -1.20 -0.05 -11.00
N GLY A 111 -0.98 -0.56 -9.79
CA GLY A 111 0.30 -1.02 -9.29
C GLY A 111 1.04 0.04 -8.47
N VAL A 112 1.97 -0.41 -7.62
CA VAL A 112 2.56 0.41 -6.54
C VAL A 112 3.27 1.68 -6.99
N GLU A 113 3.94 1.67 -8.15
CA GLU A 113 4.59 2.86 -8.71
C GLU A 113 3.61 4.02 -8.95
N SER A 114 2.36 3.73 -9.29
CA SER A 114 1.35 4.77 -9.54
C SER A 114 1.01 5.59 -8.29
N GLY A 115 1.19 5.02 -7.09
CA GLY A 115 0.98 5.72 -5.82
C GLY A 115 2.15 6.60 -5.38
N TYR A 116 3.31 6.52 -6.03
CA TYR A 116 4.57 7.14 -5.58
C TYR A 116 4.44 8.64 -5.26
N SER A 117 3.84 9.42 -6.17
CA SER A 117 3.69 10.86 -6.00
C SER A 117 2.82 11.19 -4.79
N SER A 118 1.68 10.51 -4.65
CA SER A 118 0.74 10.71 -3.56
C SER A 118 1.35 10.31 -2.21
N PHE A 119 2.02 9.16 -2.14
CA PHE A 119 2.71 8.76 -0.92
C PHE A 119 3.83 9.73 -0.53
N THR A 120 4.54 10.30 -1.50
CA THR A 120 5.56 11.33 -1.24
C THR A 120 4.96 12.53 -0.52
N GLN A 121 3.75 12.96 -0.89
CA GLN A 121 3.06 14.08 -0.24
C GLN A 121 2.61 13.76 1.20
N ALA A 122 2.28 12.50 1.51
CA ALA A 122 1.74 12.11 2.83
C ALA A 122 2.80 11.55 3.81
N SER A 123 3.91 11.00 3.30
CA SER A 123 4.88 10.23 4.09
C SER A 123 5.60 11.00 5.20
N ALA A 124 5.55 12.34 5.18
CA ALA A 124 6.16 13.14 6.23
C ALA A 124 5.54 12.86 7.62
N SER A 125 4.24 12.55 7.67
CA SER A 125 3.49 12.37 8.93
C SER A 125 2.59 11.13 8.97
N ASP A 126 2.41 10.41 7.86
CA ASP A 126 1.55 9.22 7.81
C ASP A 126 2.37 7.93 7.60
N ASN A 127 2.19 6.97 8.51
CA ASN A 127 2.93 5.70 8.50
C ASN A 127 2.51 4.78 7.35
N GLU A 128 1.23 4.74 6.98
CA GLU A 128 0.79 3.92 5.84
C GLU A 128 1.36 4.47 4.53
N ALA A 129 1.44 5.79 4.39
CA ALA A 129 2.10 6.43 3.26
C ALA A 129 3.61 6.17 3.22
N ARG A 130 4.30 6.12 4.39
CA ARG A 130 5.71 5.70 4.46
C ARG A 130 5.90 4.27 3.95
N ILE A 131 5.03 3.35 4.36
CA ILE A 131 5.03 1.96 3.88
C ILE A 131 4.82 1.92 2.35
N GLY A 132 3.81 2.63 1.83
CA GLY A 132 3.51 2.66 0.40
C GLY A 132 4.65 3.26 -0.43
N LEU A 133 5.26 4.36 0.03
CA LEU A 133 6.42 4.97 -0.63
C LEU A 133 7.63 4.04 -0.62
N ALA A 134 7.89 3.37 0.51
CA ALA A 134 8.97 2.39 0.61
C ALA A 134 8.76 1.25 -0.40
N ALA A 135 7.54 0.71 -0.52
CA ALA A 135 7.23 -0.33 -1.50
C ALA A 135 7.48 0.11 -2.95
N ALA A 136 7.09 1.33 -3.32
CA ALA A 136 7.38 1.89 -4.64
C ALA A 136 8.89 2.05 -4.90
N LEU A 137 9.64 2.54 -3.91
CA LEU A 137 11.10 2.68 -4.00
C LEU A 137 11.81 1.33 -4.13
N ILE A 138 11.35 0.30 -3.40
CA ILE A 138 11.86 -1.07 -3.52
C ILE A 138 11.58 -1.61 -4.93
N GLN A 139 10.39 -1.37 -5.47
CA GLN A 139 10.03 -1.84 -6.81
C GLN A 139 10.96 -1.29 -7.89
N ARG A 140 11.40 -0.03 -7.76
CA ARG A 140 12.37 0.60 -8.67
C ARG A 140 13.76 -0.04 -8.59
N GLY A 141 14.11 -0.71 -7.48
CA GLY A 141 15.34 -1.48 -7.31
C GLY A 141 16.65 -0.68 -7.29
N GLN A 142 16.58 0.65 -7.32
CA GLN A 142 17.76 1.53 -7.29
C GLN A 142 18.34 1.57 -5.86
N ASN A 143 19.67 1.49 -5.72
CA ASN A 143 20.32 1.49 -4.40
C ASN A 143 19.96 2.73 -3.55
N ALA A 144 19.92 3.92 -4.18
CA ALA A 144 19.47 5.15 -3.53
C ALA A 144 18.02 5.03 -3.03
N GLY A 145 17.12 4.45 -3.83
CA GLY A 145 15.73 4.20 -3.44
C GLY A 145 15.61 3.21 -2.29
N ILE A 146 16.43 2.16 -2.27
CA ILE A 146 16.46 1.17 -1.18
C ILE A 146 16.94 1.82 0.13
N THR A 147 17.95 2.67 0.05
CA THR A 147 18.41 3.43 1.22
C THR A 147 17.31 4.35 1.76
N GLN A 148 16.56 5.01 0.88
CA GLN A 148 15.41 5.83 1.27
C GLN A 148 14.25 4.98 1.83
N ALA A 149 13.99 3.79 1.27
CA ALA A 149 12.98 2.86 1.78
C ALA A 149 13.31 2.43 3.23
N ILE A 150 14.57 2.15 3.54
CA ILE A 150 15.01 1.85 4.91
C ILE A 150 14.67 3.02 5.85
N GLN A 151 15.00 4.25 5.46
CA GLN A 151 14.71 5.43 6.28
C GLN A 151 13.20 5.59 6.55
N LEU A 152 12.36 5.34 5.54
CA LEU A 152 10.90 5.41 5.68
C LEU A 152 10.37 4.32 6.62
N LEU A 153 10.82 3.08 6.44
CA LEU A 153 10.40 1.92 7.25
C LEU A 153 10.89 2.04 8.70
N GLU A 154 12.11 2.54 8.92
CA GLU A 154 12.62 2.85 10.26
C GLU A 154 11.84 4.00 10.91
N ALA A 155 11.44 5.03 10.15
CA ALA A 155 10.63 6.15 10.64
C ALA A 155 9.19 5.74 11.01
N VAL A 156 8.68 4.62 10.47
CA VAL A 156 7.44 3.99 10.96
C VAL A 156 7.60 3.46 12.38
N GLY A 157 8.82 3.15 12.81
CA GLY A 157 9.15 2.59 14.13
C GLY A 157 9.69 1.16 14.11
N LEU A 158 9.83 0.54 12.92
CA LEU A 158 10.18 -0.88 12.75
C LEU A 158 11.60 -1.25 13.19
N SER A 159 12.47 -0.25 13.43
CA SER A 159 13.78 -0.47 14.03
C SER A 159 13.69 -0.91 15.50
N ASN A 160 12.60 -0.55 16.19
CA ASN A 160 12.29 -1.04 17.52
C ASN A 160 11.47 -2.34 17.41
N THR A 161 12.06 -3.45 17.82
CA THR A 161 11.41 -4.78 17.74
C THR A 161 10.20 -4.94 18.66
N ALA A 162 10.00 -4.03 19.62
CA ALA A 162 8.80 -3.97 20.45
C ALA A 162 7.65 -3.17 19.81
N TYR A 163 7.93 -2.35 18.81
CA TYR A 163 6.90 -1.60 18.09
C TYR A 163 6.14 -2.52 17.13
N ARG A 164 4.83 -2.30 17.01
CA ARG A 164 3.97 -3.01 16.07
C ARG A 164 3.26 -2.01 15.17
N PHE A 165 3.58 -2.04 13.89
CA PHE A 165 2.82 -1.30 12.88
C PHE A 165 1.37 -1.79 12.87
N THR A 166 0.45 -0.84 12.91
CA THR A 166 -0.99 -1.09 12.77
C THR A 166 -1.51 -0.15 11.71
N SER A 167 -2.20 -0.71 10.72
CA SER A 167 -2.88 0.07 9.70
C SER A 167 -4.21 0.59 10.25
N THR A 168 -4.51 1.86 10.00
CA THR A 168 -5.82 2.47 10.27
C THR A 168 -6.83 2.18 9.16
N HIS A 169 -6.35 1.92 7.94
CA HIS A 169 -7.16 1.63 6.75
C HIS A 169 -6.87 0.21 6.21
N PRO A 170 -7.77 -0.39 5.42
CA PRO A 170 -7.60 -1.76 4.93
C PRO A 170 -6.63 -1.83 3.73
N ILE A 171 -5.41 -1.28 3.88
CA ILE A 171 -4.42 -1.18 2.78
C ILE A 171 -3.84 -2.55 2.38
N GLY A 172 -4.06 -3.57 3.22
CA GLY A 172 -3.61 -4.94 2.96
C GLY A 172 -2.12 -5.14 3.23
N VAL A 173 -1.53 -4.38 4.14
CA VAL A 173 -0.15 -4.58 4.63
C VAL A 173 -0.18 -4.78 6.13
N SER A 174 0.38 -5.89 6.58
CA SER A 174 0.51 -6.28 7.98
C SER A 174 1.86 -5.85 8.58
N ASN A 175 1.98 -5.93 9.90
CA ASN A 175 3.24 -5.72 10.61
C ASN A 175 4.34 -6.68 10.11
N ALA A 176 4.00 -7.96 9.93
CA ALA A 176 4.93 -8.98 9.43
C ALA A 176 5.45 -8.62 8.03
N GLU A 177 4.59 -8.17 7.13
CA GLU A 177 4.98 -7.75 5.78
C GLU A 177 5.84 -6.49 5.79
N ALA A 178 5.56 -5.55 6.70
CA ALA A 178 6.39 -4.36 6.90
C ALA A 178 7.81 -4.72 7.37
N HIS A 179 7.94 -5.64 8.34
CA HIS A 179 9.23 -6.17 8.77
C HIS A 179 9.95 -6.96 7.66
N ALA A 180 9.22 -7.76 6.86
CA ALA A 180 9.80 -8.48 5.73
C ALA A 180 10.33 -7.53 4.65
N MET A 181 9.63 -6.42 4.36
CA MET A 181 10.14 -5.37 3.48
C MET A 181 11.42 -4.73 4.00
N LEU A 182 11.48 -4.43 5.30
CA LEU A 182 12.68 -3.86 5.91
C LEU A 182 13.87 -4.83 5.87
N ALA A 183 13.61 -6.13 6.13
CA ALA A 183 14.62 -7.17 6.01
C ALA A 183 15.21 -7.25 4.60
N PHE A 184 14.34 -7.23 3.58
CA PHE A 184 14.76 -7.21 2.18
C PHE A 184 15.63 -5.99 1.88
N CYS A 185 15.24 -4.80 2.35
CA CYS A 185 16.01 -3.58 2.08
C CYS A 185 17.41 -3.62 2.70
N TYR A 186 17.55 -4.06 3.96
CA TYR A 186 18.86 -4.20 4.59
C TYR A 186 19.74 -5.15 3.80
N PHE A 187 19.25 -6.35 3.52
CA PHE A 187 20.01 -7.35 2.77
C PHE A 187 20.41 -6.84 1.37
N TRP A 188 19.49 -6.19 0.67
CA TRP A 188 19.74 -5.66 -0.67
C TRP A 188 20.76 -4.52 -0.69
N ARG A 189 20.73 -3.64 0.31
CA ARG A 189 21.71 -2.55 0.45
C ARG A 189 23.12 -3.09 0.69
N GLY A 190 23.24 -4.16 1.47
CA GLY A 190 24.50 -4.88 1.69
C GLY A 190 25.56 -4.06 2.45
N GLY A 191 25.14 -3.15 3.33
CA GLY A 191 26.06 -2.39 4.19
C GLY A 191 26.62 -3.23 5.35
N VAL A 192 27.65 -2.72 6.02
CA VAL A 192 28.23 -3.39 7.20
C VAL A 192 27.16 -3.54 8.30
N GLY A 193 26.93 -4.78 8.73
CA GLY A 193 25.91 -5.13 9.74
C GLY A 193 24.48 -5.24 9.21
N ASP A 194 24.25 -5.03 7.92
CA ASP A 194 22.90 -5.13 7.34
C ASP A 194 22.39 -6.56 7.28
N ASP A 195 23.27 -7.55 7.13
CA ASP A 195 22.86 -8.96 7.20
C ASP A 195 22.23 -9.28 8.56
N ASP A 196 22.85 -8.88 9.67
CA ASP A 196 22.30 -9.15 11.01
C ASP A 196 20.98 -8.41 11.24
N LYS A 197 20.85 -7.20 10.70
CA LYS A 197 19.58 -6.46 10.72
C LYS A 197 18.51 -7.16 9.87
N ALA A 198 18.86 -7.64 8.68
CA ALA A 198 17.96 -8.39 7.81
C ALA A 198 17.46 -9.66 8.51
N LYS A 199 18.35 -10.42 9.16
CA LYS A 199 18.00 -11.63 9.94
C LYS A 199 17.02 -11.29 11.07
N THR A 200 17.32 -10.24 11.83
CA THR A 200 16.46 -9.79 12.93
C THR A 200 15.05 -9.51 12.43
N GLN A 201 14.94 -8.72 11.36
CA GLN A 201 13.67 -8.27 10.81
C GLN A 201 12.86 -9.42 10.18
N ILE A 202 13.51 -10.30 9.41
CA ILE A 202 12.78 -11.43 8.80
C ILE A 202 12.33 -12.46 9.84
N ASN A 203 13.10 -12.66 10.92
CA ASN A 203 12.70 -13.56 12.00
C ASN A 203 11.50 -13.03 12.78
N ILE A 204 11.42 -11.70 13.00
CA ILE A 204 10.22 -11.07 13.56
C ILE A 204 9.02 -11.31 12.63
N ALA A 205 9.18 -11.03 11.33
CA ALA A 205 8.13 -11.25 10.34
C ALA A 205 7.63 -12.71 10.34
N ARG A 206 8.54 -13.69 10.36
CA ARG A 206 8.19 -15.13 10.40
C ARG A 206 7.52 -15.55 11.71
N SER A 207 7.92 -14.97 12.84
CA SER A 207 7.27 -15.27 14.13
C SER A 207 5.80 -14.84 14.16
N GLU A 208 5.45 -13.80 13.40
CA GLU A 208 4.09 -13.28 13.29
C GLU A 208 3.29 -13.91 12.16
N ASP A 209 3.95 -14.27 11.06
CA ASP A 209 3.36 -14.96 9.91
C ASP A 209 4.06 -16.30 9.66
N ASN A 210 3.44 -17.35 10.18
CA ASN A 210 3.89 -18.74 10.07
C ASN A 210 3.39 -19.45 8.79
N SER A 211 2.63 -18.76 7.93
CA SER A 211 2.16 -19.36 6.66
C SER A 211 3.35 -19.67 5.75
N ASN A 212 3.28 -20.76 4.98
CA ASN A 212 4.35 -21.10 4.03
C ASN A 212 4.13 -20.50 2.63
N ASP A 213 2.91 -20.02 2.36
CA ASP A 213 2.52 -19.49 1.05
C ASP A 213 2.36 -17.95 1.07
N SER A 214 2.59 -17.32 2.22
CA SER A 214 2.51 -15.87 2.33
C SER A 214 3.67 -15.15 1.66
N ALA A 215 3.50 -13.85 1.43
CA ALA A 215 4.59 -13.03 0.92
C ALA A 215 5.78 -12.97 1.86
N VAL A 216 5.57 -13.04 3.19
CA VAL A 216 6.65 -13.13 4.18
C VAL A 216 7.47 -14.39 3.94
N ALA A 217 6.82 -15.54 3.73
CA ALA A 217 7.51 -16.80 3.42
C ALA A 217 8.31 -16.72 2.11
N GLN A 218 7.74 -16.07 1.09
CA GLN A 218 8.41 -15.89 -0.20
C GLN A 218 9.62 -14.95 -0.12
N ILE A 219 9.53 -13.86 0.66
CA ILE A 219 10.67 -12.97 0.94
C ILE A 219 11.73 -13.73 1.74
N TYR A 220 11.35 -14.45 2.81
CA TYR A 220 12.27 -15.27 3.60
C TYR A 220 13.05 -16.25 2.71
N LYS A 221 12.34 -17.02 1.88
CA LYS A 221 12.95 -17.98 0.96
C LYS A 221 13.89 -17.29 -0.02
N THR A 222 13.50 -16.14 -0.56
CA THR A 222 14.36 -15.35 -1.43
C THR A 222 15.67 -14.99 -0.72
N LEU A 223 15.60 -14.44 0.49
CA LEU A 223 16.79 -14.04 1.24
C LEU A 223 17.73 -15.22 1.47
N MET A 224 17.18 -16.38 1.83
CA MET A 224 17.93 -17.63 1.99
C MET A 224 18.60 -18.05 0.66
N ASP A 225 17.85 -18.08 -0.44
CA ASP A 225 18.35 -18.43 -1.77
C ASP A 225 19.44 -17.46 -2.28
N MET A 226 19.42 -16.21 -1.79
CA MET A 226 20.42 -15.19 -2.12
C MET A 226 21.66 -15.22 -1.22
N GLY A 227 21.64 -16.00 -0.14
CA GLY A 227 22.78 -16.23 0.76
C GLY A 227 22.67 -15.61 2.14
N LEU A 228 21.49 -15.12 2.57
CA LEU A 228 21.28 -14.76 3.96
C LEU A 228 21.25 -16.04 4.81
N THR A 229 22.25 -16.22 5.67
CA THR A 229 22.43 -17.43 6.48
C THR A 229 22.01 -17.22 7.93
N GLY A 230 21.56 -18.29 8.61
CA GLY A 230 21.18 -18.23 10.02
C GLY A 230 19.81 -17.61 10.29
N ILE A 231 18.88 -17.79 9.35
CA ILE A 231 17.44 -17.50 9.45
C ILE A 231 16.66 -18.79 9.33
#